data_AF-A0A920QNU5-F1
#
_entry.id   AF-A0A920QNU5-F1
#
_cell.length_a   1.000
_cell.length_b   1.000
_cell.length_c   1.000
_cell.angle_alpha   90.00
_cell.angle_beta   90.00
_cell.angle_gamma   90.00
#
_symmetry.space_group_name_H-M   'P 1'
#
loop_
_entity.id
_entity.type
_entity.pdbx_description
1 polymer ?
#
loop_
_entity_poly.entity_id
_entity_poly.type
_entity_poly.pdbx_seq_one_letter_code
_entity_poly.pdbx_strand_id
1 'polypeptide(L)'
;MLIDVENNLDDWHAKIPLHPTEFFNGLSDWYNDWLDNPPSSDYWKEFDMSDHFKNVDIPIYHLGGWFDVFLNGTLKYYEGVSKNGKSLNQKTIKD
;
A
#
# COMPACT_ATOMS: atom_id res chain seq x y z
N MET A 1 5.47 17.01 -21.81
CA MET A 1 5.14 15.73 -21.13
C MET A 1 5.63 14.52 -21.90
N LEU A 2 5.05 14.11 -23.04
CA LEU A 2 5.59 12.94 -23.80
C LEU A 2 6.92 13.22 -24.52
N ILE A 3 7.10 14.43 -25.06
CA ILE A 3 8.34 14.84 -25.74
C ILE A 3 9.53 14.91 -24.77
N ASP A 4 9.29 15.33 -23.52
CA ASP A 4 10.34 15.39 -22.49
C ASP A 4 10.76 13.98 -22.04
N VAL A 5 9.85 13.00 -22.12
CA VAL A 5 10.15 11.60 -21.82
C VAL A 5 11.10 11.01 -22.84
N GLU A 6 10.80 11.12 -24.13
CA GLU A 6 11.63 10.56 -25.20
C GLU A 6 13.02 11.18 -25.23
N ASN A 7 13.13 12.48 -24.97
CA ASN A 7 14.41 13.19 -24.99
C ASN A 7 15.34 12.88 -23.81
N ASN A 8 14.81 12.35 -22.69
CA ASN A 8 15.58 12.13 -21.46
C ASN A 8 15.64 10.65 -21.03
N LEU A 9 15.03 9.74 -21.78
CA LEU A 9 14.90 8.33 -21.42
C LEU A 9 16.26 7.65 -21.19
N ASP A 10 17.25 7.92 -22.03
CA ASP A 10 18.60 7.34 -21.92
C ASP A 10 19.32 7.85 -20.66
N ASP A 11 19.17 9.13 -20.31
CA ASP A 11 19.73 9.71 -19.08
C ASP A 11 19.06 9.11 -17.82
N TRP A 12 17.75 8.91 -17.86
CA TRP A 12 17.02 8.32 -16.74
C TRP A 12 17.38 6.86 -16.50
N HIS A 13 17.55 6.06 -17.56
CA HIS A 13 17.99 4.66 -17.42
C HIS A 13 19.42 4.53 -16.91
N ALA A 14 20.26 5.55 -17.09
CA ALA A 14 21.63 5.57 -16.57
C ALA A 14 21.70 5.87 -15.06
N LYS A 15 20.59 6.33 -14.45
CA LYS A 15 20.49 6.64 -13.03
C LYS A 15 19.79 5.51 -12.28
N ILE A 16 20.31 5.14 -11.12
CA ILE A 16 19.55 4.32 -10.18
C ILE A 16 18.36 5.18 -9.73
N PRO A 17 17.12 4.64 -9.64
CA PRO A 17 15.98 5.37 -9.10
C PRO A 17 16.18 5.54 -7.58
N LEU A 18 17.07 6.47 -7.23
CA LEU A 18 17.35 6.92 -5.89
C LEU A 18 16.55 8.17 -5.64
N HIS A 19 16.11 8.32 -4.39
CA HIS A 19 15.41 9.49 -3.93
C HIS A 19 16.34 10.74 -3.97
N PRO A 20 15.88 11.89 -4.52
CA PRO A 20 14.57 12.12 -5.12
C PRO A 20 14.51 11.63 -6.57
N THR A 21 13.36 11.09 -6.96
CA THR A 21 13.08 10.69 -8.34
C THR A 21 12.53 11.88 -9.12
N GLU A 22 13.42 12.76 -9.56
CA GLU A 22 13.07 13.99 -10.30
C GLU A 22 12.28 13.71 -11.59
N PHE A 23 12.48 12.54 -12.20
CA PHE A 23 11.71 12.09 -13.36
C PHE A 23 10.19 12.11 -13.11
N PHE A 24 9.75 11.85 -11.88
CA PHE A 24 8.33 11.82 -11.54
C PHE A 24 7.72 13.19 -11.26
N ASN A 25 8.51 14.26 -11.27
CA ASN A 25 8.00 15.60 -11.00
C ASN A 25 6.98 16.04 -12.06
N GLY A 26 5.79 16.45 -11.63
CA GLY A 26 4.65 16.81 -12.48
C GLY A 26 3.91 15.62 -13.11
N LEU A 27 4.37 14.37 -12.87
CA LEU A 27 3.72 13.14 -13.36
C LEU A 27 3.12 12.35 -12.20
N SER A 28 3.90 12.15 -11.14
CA SER A 28 3.55 11.39 -9.94
C SER A 28 4.32 11.94 -8.75
N ASP A 29 4.08 13.22 -8.44
CA ASP A 29 4.73 13.93 -7.33
C ASP A 29 4.61 13.19 -5.99
N TRP A 30 3.46 12.53 -5.78
CA TRP A 30 3.18 11.68 -4.63
C TRP A 30 4.24 10.59 -4.40
N TYR A 31 4.97 10.16 -5.42
CA TYR A 31 6.01 9.14 -5.26
C TYR A 31 7.22 9.68 -4.50
N ASN A 32 7.59 10.94 -4.72
CA ASN A 32 8.63 11.58 -3.91
C ASN A 32 8.14 11.77 -2.47
N ASP A 33 6.88 12.15 -2.26
CA ASP A 33 6.28 12.21 -0.92
C ASP A 33 6.35 10.85 -0.20
N TRP A 34 6.10 9.75 -0.92
CA TRP A 34 6.20 8.40 -0.33
C TRP A 34 7.64 8.06 0.08
N LEU A 35 8.63 8.45 -0.73
CA LEU A 35 10.04 8.21 -0.43
C LEU A 35 10.54 9.05 0.75
N ASP A 36 10.01 10.26 0.93
CA ASP A 36 10.29 11.13 2.08
C ASP A 36 9.67 10.62 3.39
N ASN A 37 8.63 9.77 3.29
CA ASN A 37 7.88 9.27 4.43
C ASN A 37 8.20 7.79 4.68
N PRO A 38 9.16 7.45 5.56
CA PRO A 38 9.47 6.05 5.88
C PRO A 38 8.23 5.33 6.45
N PRO A 39 8.16 3.98 6.39
CA PRO A 39 6.96 3.23 6.77
C PRO A 39 6.42 3.49 8.19
N SER A 40 7.27 3.93 9.12
CA SER A 40 6.88 4.25 10.50
C SER A 40 6.40 5.70 10.71
N SER A 41 6.38 6.52 9.65
CA SER A 41 5.95 7.92 9.72
C SER A 41 4.44 8.05 9.94
N ASP A 42 4.02 9.19 10.47
CA ASP A 42 2.61 9.51 10.68
C ASP A 42 1.84 9.69 9.36
N TYR A 43 2.54 9.97 8.25
CA TYR A 43 1.96 10.09 6.91
C TYR A 43 1.11 8.86 6.53
N TRP A 44 1.59 7.65 6.86
CA TRP A 44 0.90 6.42 6.52
C TRP A 44 -0.30 6.10 7.41
N LYS A 45 -0.43 6.75 8.57
CA LYS A 45 -1.52 6.46 9.53
C LYS A 45 -2.89 6.79 8.98
N GLU A 46 -3.00 7.81 8.12
CA GLU A 46 -4.27 8.15 7.46
C GLU A 46 -4.80 7.00 6.59
N PHE A 47 -3.90 6.18 6.04
CA PHE A 47 -4.24 5.05 5.18
C PHE A 47 -4.36 3.72 5.94
N ASP A 48 -3.88 3.64 7.18
CA ASP A 48 -4.00 2.42 7.98
C ASP A 48 -5.34 2.35 8.71
N MET A 49 -6.22 1.46 8.25
CA MET A 49 -7.53 1.22 8.84
C MET A 49 -7.50 0.33 10.09
N SER A 50 -6.32 -0.07 10.58
CA SER A 50 -6.23 -1.01 11.70
C SER A 50 -6.79 -0.50 13.02
N ASP A 51 -6.79 0.83 13.24
CA ASP A 51 -7.43 1.45 14.41
C ASP A 51 -8.98 1.46 14.32
N HIS A 52 -9.52 1.11 13.16
CA HIS A 52 -10.96 1.15 12.86
C HIS A 52 -11.62 -0.23 12.80
N PHE A 53 -10.91 -1.33 13.11
CA PHE A 53 -11.49 -2.68 13.05
C PHE A 53 -12.79 -2.82 13.85
N LYS A 54 -12.88 -2.16 15.02
CA LYS A 54 -14.08 -2.14 15.87
C LYS A 54 -15.32 -1.52 15.22
N ASN A 55 -15.13 -0.74 14.15
CA ASN A 55 -16.22 -0.09 13.44
C ASN A 55 -16.85 -1.01 12.39
N VAL A 56 -16.16 -2.09 11.99
CA VAL A 56 -16.63 -3.03 10.96
C VAL A 56 -17.77 -3.88 11.48
N ASP A 57 -18.95 -3.76 10.89
CA ASP A 57 -20.17 -4.51 11.21
C ASP A 57 -20.72 -5.37 10.07
N ILE A 58 -20.09 -5.31 8.89
CA ILE A 58 -20.42 -6.15 7.75
C ILE A 58 -19.56 -7.43 7.72
N PRO A 59 -20.07 -8.54 7.20
CA PRO A 59 -19.25 -9.71 6.90
C PRO A 59 -18.16 -9.38 5.87
N ILE A 60 -16.93 -9.83 6.10
CA ILE A 60 -15.80 -9.65 5.17
C ILE A 60 -15.20 -11.02 4.84
N TYR A 61 -14.98 -11.25 3.55
CA TYR A 61 -14.22 -12.38 3.03
C TYR A 61 -12.80 -11.93 2.67
N HIS A 62 -11.79 -12.47 3.34
CA HIS A 62 -10.38 -12.19 3.06
C HIS A 62 -9.81 -13.28 2.16
N LEU A 63 -9.26 -12.88 1.01
CA LEU A 63 -8.65 -13.77 0.02
C LEU A 63 -7.18 -13.38 -0.18
N GLY A 64 -6.28 -14.35 -0.19
CA GLY A 64 -4.86 -14.15 -0.46
C GLY A 64 -4.17 -15.46 -0.83
N GLY A 65 -3.02 -15.36 -1.49
CA GLY A 65 -2.20 -16.51 -1.88
C GLY A 65 -0.92 -16.62 -1.06
N TRP A 66 -0.35 -17.82 -0.95
CA TRP A 66 0.87 -18.06 -0.18
C TRP A 66 2.10 -17.28 -0.66
N PHE A 67 2.15 -16.95 -1.95
CA PHE A 67 3.24 -16.21 -2.59
C PHE A 67 2.85 -14.77 -2.96
N ASP A 68 1.79 -14.23 -2.35
CA ASP A 68 1.36 -12.85 -2.53
C ASP A 68 2.23 -11.91 -1.68
N VAL A 69 2.82 -10.89 -2.30
CA VAL A 69 3.64 -9.87 -1.62
C VAL A 69 2.83 -9.06 -0.59
N PHE A 70 1.51 -8.99 -0.74
CA PHE A 70 0.61 -8.28 0.18
C PHE A 70 0.01 -9.17 1.27
N LEU A 71 0.37 -10.46 1.34
CA LEU A 71 -0.24 -11.44 2.24
C LEU A 71 -0.22 -11.00 3.71
N ASN A 72 0.86 -10.34 4.15
CA ASN A 72 0.97 -9.84 5.52
C ASN A 72 -0.15 -8.84 5.87
N GLY A 73 -0.51 -7.95 4.94
CA GLY A 73 -1.62 -7.02 5.10
C GLY A 73 -2.96 -7.75 5.18
N THR A 74 -3.19 -8.70 4.27
CA THR A 74 -4.41 -9.54 4.26
C THR A 74 -4.61 -10.28 5.57
N LEU A 75 -3.55 -10.90 6.10
CA LEU A 75 -3.60 -11.62 7.39
C LEU A 75 -3.79 -10.67 8.58
N LYS A 76 -3.06 -9.53 8.63
CA LYS A 76 -3.23 -8.50 9.67
C LYS A 76 -4.69 -8.05 9.77
N TYR A 77 -5.32 -7.79 8.63
CA TYR A 77 -6.70 -7.30 8.56
C TYR A 77 -7.73 -8.39 8.89
N TYR A 78 -7.51 -9.61 8.41
CA TYR A 78 -8.35 -10.74 8.81
C TYR A 78 -8.34 -10.92 10.32
N GLU A 79 -7.15 -11.01 10.93
CA GLU A 79 -7.04 -11.18 12.38
C GLU A 79 -7.63 -10.00 13.15
N GLY A 80 -7.36 -8.78 12.69
CA GLY A 80 -7.84 -7.56 13.31
C GLY A 80 -9.37 -7.47 13.34
N VAL A 81 -10.02 -7.72 12.20
CA VAL A 81 -11.48 -7.70 12.10
C VAL A 81 -12.09 -8.92 12.79
N SER A 82 -11.50 -10.11 12.70
CA SER A 82 -12.00 -11.30 13.40
C SER A 82 -12.02 -11.12 14.91
N LYS A 83 -11.00 -10.45 15.47
CA LYS A 83 -10.87 -10.24 16.92
C LYS A 83 -11.72 -9.08 17.42
N ASN A 84 -11.85 -8.00 16.64
CA ASN A 84 -12.38 -6.72 17.12
C ASN A 84 -13.65 -6.25 16.40
N GLY A 85 -14.00 -6.85 15.27
CA GLY A 85 -15.19 -6.49 14.48
C GLY A 85 -16.49 -6.83 15.20
N LYS A 86 -17.58 -6.16 14.82
CA LYS A 86 -18.90 -6.34 15.42
C LYS A 86 -19.66 -7.56 14.87
N SER A 87 -19.25 -8.07 13.72
CA SER A 87 -19.90 -9.22 13.06
C SER A 87 -19.43 -10.54 13.66
N LEU A 88 -20.38 -11.38 14.07
CA LEU A 88 -20.14 -12.64 14.77
C LEU A 88 -19.62 -13.80 13.89
N ASN A 89 -19.57 -13.64 12.56
CA ASN A 89 -19.30 -14.74 11.62
C ASN A 89 -18.24 -14.35 10.57
N GLN A 90 -16.96 -14.58 10.87
CA GLN A 90 -15.89 -14.62 9.85
C GLN A 90 -15.38 -16.05 9.65
N LYS A 91 -15.14 -16.43 8.38
CA LYS A 91 -14.53 -17.71 8.00
C LYS A 91 -13.36 -17.44 7.05
N THR A 92 -12.19 -17.99 7.34
CA THR A 92 -11.08 -18.10 6.37
C THR A 92 -11.07 -19.49 5.77
N ILE A 93 -10.99 -19.55 4.46
CA ILE A 93 -10.62 -20.76 3.73
C ILE A 93 -9.16 -20.54 3.30
N LYS A 94 -8.27 -21.44 3.73
CA LYS A 94 -6.91 -21.52 3.22
C LYS A 94 -6.90 -22.71 2.28
N ASP A 95 -6.71 -22.47 1.00
CA ASP A 95 -6.43 -23.51 0.01
C ASP A 95 -4.94 -23.93 0.09
#